data_AF-A0A7S3ES16-F1
#
_entry.id   AF-A0A7S3ES16-F1
#
_cell.length_a   1.000
_cell.length_b   1.000
_cell.length_c   1.000
_cell.angle_alpha   90.00
_cell.angle_beta   90.00
_cell.angle_gamma   90.00
#
_symmetry.space_group_name_H-M   'P 1'
#
loop_
_entity.id
_entity.type
_entity.pdbx_description
1 polymer ?
#
loop_
_entity_poly.entity_id
_entity_poly.type
_entity_poly.pdbx_seq_one_letter_code
_entity_poly.pdbx_strand_id
1 'polypeptide(L)'
;GWKPLRLKGLPPKTQATLQAKNLELVTPGRIRWVFESMVGRSRALLAHGSELDDALSDAERATQLCPLAPSGWASLGNVAEAMGDVALAAKARDQVVRLTPEQ
;
A
#
# COMPACT_ATOMS: atom_id res chain seq x y z
N GLY A 1 -9.34 -15.33 -0.71
CA GLY A 1 -9.62 -14.72 0.61
C GLY A 1 -8.39 -14.02 1.12
N TRP A 2 -8.32 -12.70 1.00
CA TRP A 2 -7.19 -11.89 1.43
C TRP A 2 -7.18 -11.71 2.96
N LYS A 3 -6.03 -11.96 3.60
CA LYS A 3 -5.81 -11.73 5.04
C LYS A 3 -4.82 -10.57 5.22
N PRO A 4 -5.24 -9.42 5.79
CA PRO A 4 -4.33 -8.31 6.04
C PRO A 4 -3.23 -8.71 7.04
N LEU A 5 -1.99 -8.23 6.82
CA LEU A 5 -0.93 -8.33 7.83
C LEU A 5 -1.28 -7.42 9.02
N ARG A 6 -1.41 -8.02 10.21
CA ARG A 6 -1.35 -7.29 11.48
C ARG A 6 0.11 -7.16 11.86
N LEU A 7 0.65 -5.95 11.83
CA LEU A 7 2.06 -5.68 12.12
C LEU A 7 2.37 -5.73 13.62
N LYS A 8 1.38 -5.39 14.45
CA LYS A 8 1.46 -5.43 15.92
C LYS A 8 1.31 -6.89 16.39
N GLY A 9 2.34 -7.43 17.04
CA GLY A 9 2.37 -8.81 17.56
C GLY A 9 2.99 -9.87 16.65
N LEU A 10 3.65 -9.47 15.54
CA LEU A 10 4.37 -10.43 14.70
C LEU A 10 5.66 -10.92 15.37
N PRO A 11 6.12 -12.15 15.07
CA PRO A 11 7.41 -12.64 15.50
C PRO A 11 8.54 -11.67 15.07
N PRO A 12 9.58 -11.47 15.90
CA PRO A 12 10.68 -10.54 15.61
C PRO A 12 11.32 -10.72 14.22
N LYS A 13 11.47 -11.97 13.77
CA LYS A 13 11.98 -12.32 12.43
C LYS A 13 11.13 -11.78 11.28
N THR A 14 9.81 -11.74 11.47
CA THR A 14 8.85 -11.24 10.47
C THR A 14 8.87 -9.72 10.43
N GLN A 15 8.97 -9.09 11.61
CA GLN A 15 9.13 -7.64 11.71
C GLN A 15 10.43 -7.17 11.04
N ALA A 16 11.55 -7.87 11.27
CA ALA A 16 12.83 -7.57 10.64
C ALA A 16 12.79 -7.68 9.12
N THR A 17 12.07 -8.67 8.56
CA THR A 17 11.91 -8.83 7.11
C THR A 17 11.08 -7.71 6.48
N LEU A 18 10.00 -7.30 7.15
CA LEU A 18 9.15 -6.19 6.70
C LEU A 18 9.85 -4.84 6.86
N GLN A 19 10.58 -4.67 7.96
CA GLN A 19 11.45 -3.52 8.18
C GLN A 19 12.55 -3.47 7.13
N ALA A 20 13.17 -4.57 6.72
CA ALA A 20 14.17 -4.58 5.65
C ALA A 20 13.59 -4.09 4.32
N LYS A 21 12.44 -4.64 3.89
CA LYS A 21 11.69 -4.17 2.70
C LYS A 21 11.32 -2.69 2.78
N ASN A 22 11.09 -2.19 3.99
CA ASN A 22 10.78 -0.77 4.22
C ASN A 22 12.03 0.11 4.33
N LEU A 23 13.15 -0.39 4.88
CA LEU A 23 14.44 0.30 4.99
C LEU A 23 15.14 0.42 3.64
N GLU A 24 14.76 -0.40 2.66
CA GLU A 24 15.05 -0.17 1.24
C GLU A 24 14.41 1.14 0.71
N LEU A 25 13.53 1.82 1.47
CA LEU A 25 13.14 3.22 1.22
C LEU A 25 14.21 4.23 1.68
N VAL A 26 15.03 3.87 2.68
CA VAL A 26 16.10 4.69 3.25
C VAL A 26 17.41 4.53 2.46
N THR A 27 17.54 3.46 1.67
CA THR A 27 18.72 3.14 0.85
C THR A 27 18.38 3.24 -0.64
N PRO A 28 19.01 4.11 -1.45
CA PRO A 28 18.50 4.47 -2.76
C PRO A 28 18.69 3.37 -3.81
N GLY A 29 17.68 3.18 -4.69
CA GLY A 29 17.97 2.70 -6.04
C GLY A 29 16.81 2.15 -6.85
N ARG A 30 16.17 1.06 -6.43
CA ARG A 30 15.25 0.31 -7.33
C ARG A 30 13.86 0.14 -6.76
N ILE A 31 13.75 -0.28 -5.50
CA ILE A 31 12.45 -0.60 -4.89
C ILE A 31 11.66 0.68 -4.60
N ARG A 32 12.32 1.75 -4.14
CA ARG A 32 11.69 3.07 -3.97
C ARG A 32 11.08 3.61 -5.27
N TRP A 33 11.82 3.60 -6.37
CA TRP A 33 11.31 4.13 -7.65
C TRP A 33 10.16 3.31 -8.20
N VAL A 34 10.24 1.98 -8.11
CA VAL A 34 9.14 1.10 -8.50
C VAL A 34 7.91 1.35 -7.64
N PHE A 35 8.08 1.49 -6.32
CA PHE A 35 7.01 1.84 -5.41
C PHE A 35 6.36 3.19 -5.76
N GLU A 36 7.16 4.27 -5.86
CA GLU A 36 6.65 5.61 -6.17
C GLU A 36 5.99 5.65 -7.56
N SER A 37 6.56 4.92 -8.53
CA SER A 37 5.97 4.76 -9.86
C SER A 37 4.61 4.08 -9.81
N MET A 38 4.45 3.00 -9.03
CA MET A 38 3.17 2.29 -8.88
C MET A 38 2.13 3.18 -8.17
N VAL A 39 2.52 3.89 -7.12
CA VAL A 39 1.64 4.86 -6.44
C VAL A 39 1.21 5.97 -7.40
N GLY A 40 2.15 6.53 -8.16
CA GLY A 40 1.86 7.59 -9.12
C GLY A 40 0.97 7.12 -10.27
N ARG A 41 1.27 5.96 -10.85
CA ARG A 41 0.49 5.38 -11.95
C ARG A 41 -0.92 4.99 -11.50
N SER A 42 -1.06 4.32 -10.36
CA SER A 42 -2.37 4.01 -9.75
C SER A 42 -3.26 5.25 -9.62
N ARG A 43 -2.70 6.36 -9.10
CA ARG A 43 -3.43 7.63 -8.96
C ARG A 43 -3.82 8.24 -10.31
N ALA A 44 -2.96 8.15 -11.31
CA ALA A 44 -3.26 8.66 -12.66
C ALA A 44 -4.36 7.83 -13.33
N LEU A 45 -4.28 6.50 -13.25
CA LEU A 45 -5.28 5.57 -13.76
C LEU A 45 -6.64 5.80 -13.10
N LEU A 46 -6.66 5.97 -11.78
CA LEU A 46 -7.86 6.31 -11.02
C LEU A 46 -8.48 7.65 -11.49
N ALA A 47 -7.65 8.68 -11.70
CA ALA A 47 -8.12 9.97 -12.20
C ALA A 47 -8.69 9.90 -13.62
N HIS A 48 -8.21 8.96 -14.43
CA HIS A 48 -8.71 8.73 -15.79
C HIS A 48 -9.96 7.82 -15.85
N GLY A 49 -10.23 7.06 -14.80
CA GLY A 49 -11.49 6.33 -14.57
C GLY A 49 -11.77 5.12 -15.47
N SER A 50 -10.91 4.83 -16.45
CA SER A 50 -11.15 3.76 -17.44
C SER A 50 -10.44 2.43 -17.11
N GLU A 51 -9.45 2.47 -16.20
CA GLU A 51 -8.51 1.36 -15.97
C GLU A 51 -8.38 1.07 -14.45
N LEU A 52 -9.53 0.88 -13.78
CA LEU A 52 -9.59 0.64 -12.33
C LEU A 52 -8.89 -0.66 -11.92
N ASP A 53 -8.91 -1.70 -12.76
CA ASP A 53 -8.20 -2.96 -12.50
C ASP A 53 -6.67 -2.78 -12.50
N ASP A 54 -6.13 -1.97 -13.43
CA ASP A 54 -4.70 -1.66 -13.46
C ASP A 54 -4.32 -0.76 -12.28
N ALA A 55 -5.18 0.21 -11.93
CA ALA A 55 -5.00 1.05 -10.75
C ALA A 55 -4.96 0.22 -9.46
N LEU A 56 -5.80 -0.81 -9.39
CA LEU A 56 -5.88 -1.75 -8.27
C LEU A 56 -4.59 -2.58 -8.20
N SER A 57 -4.18 -3.17 -9.31
CA SER A 57 -2.96 -3.98 -9.41
C SER A 57 -1.72 -3.20 -8.94
N ASP A 58 -1.58 -1.95 -9.37
CA ASP A 58 -0.50 -1.08 -8.93
C ASP A 58 -0.57 -0.75 -7.44
N ALA A 59 -1.75 -0.41 -6.94
CA ALA A 59 -1.93 -0.09 -5.53
C ALA A 59 -1.64 -1.30 -4.63
N GLU A 60 -2.14 -2.49 -4.99
CA GLU A 60 -1.84 -3.73 -4.28
C GLU A 60 -0.34 -4.00 -4.29
N ARG A 61 0.32 -3.86 -5.45
CA ARG A 61 1.74 -4.11 -5.56
C ARG A 61 2.57 -3.12 -4.73
N ALA A 62 2.16 -1.85 -4.67
CA ALA A 62 2.77 -0.85 -3.80
C ALA A 62 2.69 -1.26 -2.32
N THR A 63 1.54 -1.77 -1.85
CA THR A 63 1.39 -2.25 -0.45
C THR A 63 2.22 -3.51 -0.15
N GLN A 64 2.50 -4.35 -1.15
CA GLN A 64 3.35 -5.53 -0.98
C GLN A 64 4.85 -5.18 -0.94
N LEU A 65 5.26 -4.19 -1.73
CA LEU A 65 6.63 -3.71 -1.79
C LEU A 65 6.99 -2.95 -0.52
N CYS A 66 6.14 -2.00 -0.12
CA CYS A 66 6.39 -1.14 1.03
C CYS A 66 5.18 -1.16 1.99
N PRO A 67 5.03 -2.23 2.79
CA PRO A 67 3.86 -2.43 3.64
C PRO A 67 3.76 -1.44 4.80
N LEU A 68 4.83 -0.71 5.14
CA LEU A 68 4.81 0.32 6.19
C LEU A 68 4.70 1.74 5.61
N ALA A 69 4.57 1.90 4.29
CA ALA A 69 4.39 3.19 3.64
C ALA A 69 2.89 3.53 3.53
N PRO A 70 2.39 4.60 4.19
CA PRO A 70 0.96 4.94 4.18
C PRO A 70 0.42 5.27 2.77
N SER A 71 1.25 5.81 1.88
CA SER A 71 0.82 6.25 0.54
C SER A 71 0.35 5.11 -0.37
N GLY A 72 0.94 3.91 -0.26
CA GLY A 72 0.47 2.73 -0.98
C GLY A 72 -0.92 2.28 -0.51
N TRP A 73 -1.13 2.28 0.81
CA TRP A 73 -2.43 1.95 1.41
C TRP A 73 -3.50 3.00 1.08
N ALA A 74 -3.15 4.28 1.07
CA ALA A 74 -4.07 5.34 0.66
C ALA A 74 -4.50 5.18 -0.80
N SER A 75 -3.57 4.85 -1.70
CA SER A 75 -3.88 4.59 -3.11
C SER A 75 -4.82 3.40 -3.27
N LEU A 76 -4.57 2.29 -2.54
CA LEU A 76 -5.44 1.12 -2.54
C LEU A 76 -6.85 1.45 -2.04
N GLY A 77 -6.96 2.26 -0.99
CA GLY A 77 -8.24 2.71 -0.46
C GLY A 77 -9.05 3.48 -1.50
N ASN A 78 -8.42 4.46 -2.15
CA ASN A 78 -9.10 5.30 -3.15
C ASN A 78 -9.58 4.49 -4.37
N VAL A 79 -8.76 3.55 -4.84
CA VAL A 79 -9.16 2.68 -5.96
C VAL A 79 -10.31 1.75 -5.56
N ALA A 80 -10.22 1.15 -4.36
CA ALA A 80 -11.29 0.29 -3.83
C ALA A 80 -12.62 1.04 -3.71
N GLU A 81 -12.60 2.31 -3.30
CA GLU A 81 -13.80 3.15 -3.29
C GLU A 81 -14.40 3.38 -4.66
N ALA A 82 -13.55 3.71 -5.65
CA ALA A 82 -14.02 3.94 -7.01
C ALA A 82 -14.63 2.69 -7.66
N MET A 83 -14.16 1.50 -7.26
CA MET A 83 -14.76 0.22 -7.66
C MET A 83 -15.98 -0.18 -6.83
N GLY A 84 -16.30 0.54 -5.75
CA GLY A 84 -17.37 0.17 -4.82
C GLY A 84 -17.04 -0.98 -3.86
N ASP A 85 -15.78 -1.42 -3.77
CA ASP A 85 -15.34 -2.40 -2.78
C ASP A 85 -15.10 -1.72 -1.42
N VAL A 86 -16.21 -1.46 -0.72
CA VAL A 86 -16.22 -0.84 0.60
C VAL A 86 -15.40 -1.63 1.61
N ALA A 87 -15.37 -2.97 1.49
CA ALA A 87 -14.66 -3.83 2.43
C ALA A 87 -13.15 -3.70 2.28
N LEU A 88 -12.64 -3.60 1.05
CA LEU A 88 -11.23 -3.36 0.79
C LEU A 88 -10.83 -1.92 1.16
N ALA A 89 -11.67 -0.94 0.82
CA ALA A 89 -11.44 0.47 1.15
C ALA A 89 -11.30 0.69 2.67
N ALA A 90 -12.20 0.11 3.48
CA ALA A 90 -12.13 0.20 4.93
C ALA A 90 -10.83 -0.41 5.48
N LYS A 91 -10.44 -1.59 5.00
CA LYS A 91 -9.20 -2.25 5.43
C LYS A 91 -7.95 -1.45 5.06
N ALA A 92 -7.95 -0.81 3.90
CA ALA A 92 -6.84 0.04 3.45
C ALA A 92 -6.72 1.30 4.32
N ARG A 93 -7.83 1.97 4.62
CA ARG A 93 -7.87 3.11 5.55
C ARG A 93 -7.40 2.76 6.94
N ASP A 94 -7.83 1.61 7.46
CA ASP A 94 -7.35 1.13 8.75
C ASP A 94 -5.83 0.96 8.80
N GLN A 95 -5.19 0.59 7.68
CA GLN A 95 -3.72 0.53 7.62
C GLN A 95 -3.10 1.92 7.63
N VAL A 96 -3.67 2.89 6.91
CA VAL A 96 -3.21 4.27 6.95
C VAL A 96 -3.22 4.78 8.39
N VAL A 97 -4.35 4.67 9.09
CA VAL A 97 -4.49 5.08 10.51
C VAL A 97 -3.47 4.37 11.41
N ARG A 98 -3.24 3.06 11.20
CA ARG A 98 -2.25 2.30 11.98
C ARG A 98 -0.81 2.78 11.77
N LEU A 99 -0.47 3.20 10.56
CA LEU A 99 0.90 3.58 10.15
C LEU A 99 1.20 5.06 10.35
N THR A 100 0.17 5.89 10.40
CA THR A 100 0.23 7.29 10.83
C THR A 100 -0.48 7.45 12.17
N PRO A 101 0.06 6.90 13.28
CA PRO A 101 -0.42 7.32 14.58
C PRO A 101 -0.13 8.81 14.70
N GLU A 102 -1.20 9.60 14.78
CA GLU A 102 -1.11 11.03 15.12
C GLU A 102 -0.20 11.18 16.35
N GLN A 103 0.75 12.11 16.26
CA GLN A 103 1.48 12.63 17.42
C GLN A 103 0.57 13.57 18.20
#